data_AF-A0A367E7D8-F1
#
_entry.id   AF-A0A367E7D8-F1
#
_cell.length_a   1.000
_cell.length_b   1.000
_cell.length_c   1.000
_cell.angle_alpha   90.00
_cell.angle_beta   90.00
_cell.angle_gamma   90.00
#
_symmetry.space_group_name_H-M   'P 1'
#
loop_
_entity.id
_entity.type
_entity.pdbx_description
1 polymer ?
#
loop_
_entity_poly.entity_id
_entity_poly.type
_entity_poly.pdbx_seq_one_letter_code
_entity_poly.pdbx_strand_id
1 'polypeptide(L)'
;MESRLGHLLQDLKRLAAEADRREREKELREAEQRRRWYAAVARAREQQIEQHRATLTGQIRAWRQAEEIRAFCQAARVRAGEAPVATDEADWLEWAEAYALQLSPLREPLRTPGDPPAGREALRELAKIDAYAYAWPFDADGRWALPDDRPTDPRT
;
A
#
# COMPACT_ATOMS: atom_id res chain seq x y z
N MET A 1 -64.00 23.75 -22.64
CA MET A 1 -62.62 23.50 -23.13
C MET A 1 -61.58 23.48 -22.01
N GLU A 2 -61.85 24.06 -20.84
CA GLU A 2 -60.92 24.13 -19.70
C GLU A 2 -60.52 22.77 -19.09
N SER A 3 -61.43 21.79 -19.08
CA SER A 3 -61.17 20.44 -18.54
C SER A 3 -60.02 19.71 -19.25
N ARG A 4 -59.85 19.89 -20.56
CA ARG A 4 -58.79 19.22 -21.34
C ARG A 4 -57.41 19.84 -21.07
N LEU A 5 -57.37 21.15 -20.84
CA LEU A 5 -56.16 21.88 -20.42
C LEU A 5 -55.72 21.49 -19.01
N GLY A 6 -56.65 21.31 -18.08
CA GLY A 6 -56.36 20.83 -16.72
C GLY A 6 -55.71 19.44 -16.70
N HIS A 7 -56.22 18.51 -17.51
CA HIS A 7 -55.65 17.16 -17.61
C HIS A 7 -54.24 17.15 -18.23
N LEU A 8 -54.02 17.92 -19.32
CA LEU A 8 -52.69 18.04 -19.93
C LEU A 8 -51.66 18.64 -18.96
N LEU A 9 -52.05 19.64 -18.16
CA LEU A 9 -51.18 20.21 -17.13
C LEU A 9 -50.85 19.23 -16.00
N GLN A 10 -51.80 18.37 -15.61
CA GLN A 10 -51.56 17.31 -14.62
C GLN A 10 -50.61 16.23 -15.17
N ASP A 11 -50.79 15.81 -16.42
CA ASP A 11 -49.91 14.84 -17.08
C ASP A 11 -48.49 15.38 -17.24
N LEU A 12 -48.32 16.65 -17.63
CA LEU A 12 -47.01 17.30 -17.71
C LEU A 12 -46.32 17.38 -16.34
N LYS A 13 -47.05 17.74 -15.28
CA LYS A 13 -46.50 17.74 -13.91
C LYS A 13 -46.06 16.35 -13.46
N ARG A 14 -46.82 15.31 -13.81
CA ARG A 14 -46.46 13.92 -13.49
C ARG A 14 -45.18 13.50 -14.23
N LEU A 15 -45.08 13.81 -15.52
CA LEU A 15 -43.88 13.51 -16.32
C LEU A 15 -42.64 14.24 -15.79
N ALA A 16 -42.76 15.52 -15.43
CA ALA A 16 -41.67 16.28 -14.82
C ALA A 16 -41.22 15.65 -13.48
N ALA A 17 -42.17 15.30 -12.61
CA ALA A 17 -41.86 14.66 -11.32
C ALA A 17 -41.24 13.25 -11.48
N GLU A 18 -41.58 12.51 -12.53
CA GLU A 18 -40.92 11.24 -12.87
C GLU A 18 -39.50 11.45 -13.40
N ALA A 19 -39.29 12.46 -14.25
CA ALA A 19 -37.95 12.82 -14.72
C ALA A 19 -37.04 13.24 -13.56
N ASP A 20 -37.50 14.11 -12.68
CA ASP A 20 -36.75 14.57 -11.50
C ASP A 20 -36.43 13.43 -10.53
N ARG A 21 -37.30 12.42 -10.42
CA ARG A 21 -37.04 11.23 -9.60
C ARG A 21 -35.95 10.37 -10.23
N ARG A 22 -36.00 10.14 -11.54
CA ARG A 22 -34.99 9.37 -12.26
C ARG A 22 -33.61 10.04 -12.20
N GLU A 23 -33.55 11.35 -12.33
CA GLU A 23 -32.28 12.09 -12.23
C GLU A 23 -31.69 11.94 -10.83
N ARG A 24 -32.48 12.17 -9.78
CA ARG A 24 -32.04 11.99 -8.38
C ARG A 24 -31.58 10.57 -8.08
N GLU A 25 -32.31 9.56 -8.56
CA GLU A 25 -31.89 8.16 -8.39
C GLU A 25 -30.57 7.85 -9.09
N LYS A 26 -30.35 8.42 -10.29
CA LYS A 26 -29.11 8.27 -11.05
C LYS A 26 -27.95 8.93 -10.32
N GLU A 27 -28.12 10.18 -9.86
CA GLU A 27 -27.13 10.91 -9.08
C GLU A 27 -26.73 10.15 -7.81
N LEU A 28 -27.70 9.59 -7.08
CA LEU A 28 -27.44 8.78 -5.88
C LEU A 28 -26.63 7.52 -6.20
N ARG A 29 -26.97 6.82 -7.29
CA ARG A 29 -26.23 5.62 -7.73
C ARG A 29 -24.80 5.95 -8.15
N GLU A 30 -24.61 7.03 -8.90
CA GLU A 30 -23.29 7.50 -9.32
C GLU A 30 -22.44 7.91 -8.12
N ALA A 31 -23.01 8.64 -7.16
CA ALA A 31 -22.34 9.02 -5.92
C ALA A 31 -21.93 7.77 -5.10
N GLU A 32 -22.81 6.77 -5.00
CA GLU A 32 -22.48 5.53 -4.29
C GLU A 32 -21.38 4.73 -4.98
N GLN A 33 -21.45 4.58 -6.31
CA GLN A 33 -20.40 3.91 -7.08
C GLN A 33 -19.06 4.61 -6.93
N ARG A 34 -19.05 5.94 -6.99
CA ARG A 34 -17.86 6.76 -6.78
C ARG A 34 -17.27 6.54 -5.38
N ARG A 35 -18.09 6.57 -4.32
CA ARG A 35 -17.65 6.28 -2.95
C ARG A 35 -17.06 4.88 -2.80
N ARG A 36 -17.70 3.86 -3.38
CA ARG A 36 -17.20 2.48 -3.35
C ARG A 36 -15.87 2.35 -4.06
N TRP A 37 -15.71 3.02 -5.19
CA TRP A 37 -14.46 3.03 -5.94
C TRP A 37 -13.33 3.66 -5.13
N TYR A 38 -13.54 4.85 -4.56
CA TYR A 38 -12.55 5.51 -3.72
C TYR A 38 -12.15 4.68 -2.50
N ALA A 39 -13.11 4.01 -1.85
CA ALA A 39 -12.83 3.10 -0.75
C ALA A 39 -11.97 1.89 -1.19
N ALA A 40 -12.23 1.33 -2.37
CA ALA A 40 -11.42 0.24 -2.92
C ALA A 40 -9.98 0.70 -3.24
N VAL A 41 -9.83 1.89 -3.85
CA VAL A 41 -8.53 2.49 -4.14
C VAL A 41 -7.73 2.76 -2.86
N ALA A 42 -8.36 3.31 -1.82
CA ALA A 42 -7.72 3.56 -0.53
C ALA A 42 -7.25 2.27 0.15
N ARG A 43 -8.09 1.23 0.15
CA ARG A 43 -7.72 -0.08 0.70
C ARG A 43 -6.54 -0.72 -0.05
N ALA A 44 -6.52 -0.62 -1.38
CA ALA A 44 -5.39 -1.13 -2.16
C ALA A 44 -4.10 -0.35 -1.90
N ARG A 45 -4.20 0.96 -1.64
CA ARG A 45 -3.05 1.77 -1.22
C ARG A 45 -2.48 1.28 0.11
N GLU A 46 -3.32 1.03 1.10
CA GLU A 46 -2.88 0.45 2.38
C GLU A 46 -2.21 -0.92 2.19
N GLN A 47 -2.79 -1.79 1.35
CA GLN A 47 -2.22 -3.10 1.06
C GLN A 47 -0.87 -3.01 0.35
N GLN A 48 -0.71 -2.07 -0.58
CA GLN A 48 0.56 -1.83 -1.27
C GLN A 48 1.67 -1.42 -0.29
N ILE A 49 1.34 -0.51 0.63
CA ILE A 49 2.28 -0.05 1.67
C ILE A 49 2.65 -1.22 2.59
N GLU A 50 1.68 -2.02 3.01
CA GLU A 50 1.92 -3.16 3.89
C GLU A 50 2.79 -4.23 3.21
N GLN A 51 2.50 -4.56 1.95
CA GLN A 51 3.34 -5.47 1.16
C GLN A 51 4.76 -4.95 0.99
N HIS A 52 4.94 -3.63 0.81
CA HIS A 52 6.26 -3.03 0.75
C HIS A 52 6.99 -3.11 2.10
N ARG A 53 6.28 -2.91 3.21
CA ARG A 53 6.83 -3.05 4.57
C ARG A 53 7.15 -4.49 4.96
N ALA A 54 6.57 -5.48 4.27
CA ALA A 54 6.94 -6.88 4.42
C ALA A 54 8.42 -7.18 4.08
N THR A 55 9.13 -6.23 3.44
CA THR A 55 10.60 -6.26 3.30
C THR A 55 11.33 -6.36 4.65
N LEU A 56 10.69 -5.94 5.75
CA LEU A 56 11.17 -6.15 7.13
C LEU A 56 11.48 -7.62 7.42
N THR A 57 10.69 -8.56 6.90
CA THR A 57 10.94 -10.00 7.09
C THR A 57 12.28 -10.40 6.47
N GLY A 58 12.60 -9.84 5.31
CA GLY A 58 13.90 -10.03 4.65
C GLY A 58 15.04 -9.42 5.45
N GLN A 59 14.85 -8.21 6.00
CA GLN A 59 15.82 -7.57 6.87
C GLN A 59 16.09 -8.40 8.13
N ILE A 60 15.05 -8.91 8.80
CA ILE A 60 15.18 -9.77 9.98
C ILE A 60 15.97 -11.05 9.65
N ARG A 61 15.71 -11.67 8.49
CA ARG A 61 16.46 -12.86 8.04
C ARG A 61 17.94 -12.54 7.80
N ALA A 62 18.23 -11.45 7.10
CA ALA A 62 19.61 -11.00 6.85
C ALA A 62 20.35 -10.70 8.16
N TRP A 63 19.67 -10.05 9.12
CA TRP A 63 20.22 -9.81 10.45
C TRP A 63 20.51 -11.12 11.20
N ARG A 64 19.58 -12.08 11.23
CA ARG A 64 19.80 -13.39 11.87
C ARG A 64 20.98 -14.12 11.27
N GLN A 65 21.08 -14.14 9.95
CA GLN A 65 22.19 -14.79 9.26
C GLN A 65 23.54 -14.12 9.60
N ALA A 66 23.58 -12.78 9.71
CA ALA A 66 24.79 -12.08 10.16
C ALA A 66 25.18 -12.46 11.59
N GLU A 67 24.22 -12.58 12.51
CA GLU A 67 24.46 -13.03 13.89
C GLU A 67 24.94 -14.48 13.94
N GLU A 68 24.37 -15.37 13.13
CA GLU A 68 24.79 -16.77 13.03
C GLU A 68 26.25 -16.89 12.55
N ILE A 69 26.65 -16.08 11.56
CA ILE A 69 28.04 -16.03 11.08
C ILE A 69 28.98 -15.54 12.18
N ARG A 70 28.61 -14.47 12.91
CA ARG A 70 29.41 -13.96 14.04
C ARG A 70 29.56 -15.00 15.15
N ALA A 71 28.47 -15.69 15.49
CA ALA A 71 28.48 -16.76 16.48
C ALA A 71 29.37 -17.93 16.05
N PHE A 72 29.33 -18.31 14.77
CA PHE A 72 30.24 -19.30 14.19
C PHE A 72 31.71 -18.86 14.32
N CYS A 73 32.03 -17.62 13.94
CA CYS A 73 33.40 -17.11 14.03
C CYS A 73 33.90 -17.10 15.48
N GLN A 74 33.06 -16.68 16.42
CA GLN A 74 33.39 -16.70 17.83
C GLN A 74 33.62 -18.13 18.36
N ALA A 75 32.77 -19.09 17.98
CA ALA A 75 32.94 -20.48 18.35
C ALA A 75 34.23 -21.09 17.78
N ALA A 76 34.59 -20.75 16.53
CA ALA A 76 35.84 -21.18 15.91
C ALA A 76 37.07 -20.65 16.66
N ARG A 77 37.05 -19.38 17.09
CA ARG A 77 38.13 -18.81 17.91
C ARG A 77 38.23 -19.45 19.30
N VAL A 78 37.10 -19.67 19.96
CA VAL A 78 37.08 -20.36 21.26
C VAL A 78 37.63 -21.79 21.14
N ARG A 79 37.32 -22.50 20.04
CA ARG A 79 37.86 -23.83 19.75
C ARG A 79 39.38 -23.80 19.57
N ALA A 80 39.91 -22.79 18.88
CA ALA A 80 41.35 -22.65 18.69
C ALA A 80 42.10 -22.36 20.00
N GLY A 81 41.44 -21.71 20.97
CA GLY A 81 42.02 -21.43 22.28
C GLY A 81 43.26 -20.54 22.19
N GLU A 82 44.34 -20.91 22.88
CA GLU A 82 45.65 -20.25 22.79
C GLU A 82 46.55 -20.83 21.69
N ALA A 83 46.09 -21.88 20.99
CA ALA A 83 46.87 -22.47 19.92
C ALA A 83 46.93 -21.50 18.72
N PRO A 84 48.07 -21.40 18.02
CA PRO A 84 48.15 -20.61 16.80
C PRO A 84 47.13 -21.15 15.79
N VAL A 85 46.16 -20.31 15.43
CA VAL A 85 45.24 -20.58 14.32
C VAL A 85 46.07 -20.61 13.05
N ALA A 86 45.86 -21.60 12.18
CA ALA A 86 46.50 -21.63 10.88
C ALA A 86 46.13 -20.36 10.08
N THR A 87 47.08 -19.77 9.36
CA THR A 87 46.86 -18.50 8.64
C THR A 87 45.62 -18.53 7.75
N ASP A 88 45.41 -19.62 7.01
CA ASP A 88 44.24 -19.81 6.14
C ASP A 88 42.90 -19.78 6.91
N GLU A 89 42.88 -20.30 8.15
CA GLU A 89 41.68 -20.29 9.00
C GLU A 89 41.43 -18.88 9.56
N ALA A 90 42.49 -18.16 9.95
CA ALA A 90 42.38 -16.79 10.40
C ALA A 90 41.85 -15.86 9.30
N ASP A 91 42.37 -16.00 8.07
CA ASP A 91 41.96 -15.22 6.91
C ASP A 91 40.49 -15.50 6.54
N TRP A 92 40.05 -16.76 6.63
CA TRP A 92 38.66 -17.14 6.40
C TRP A 92 37.71 -16.54 7.44
N LEU A 93 38.09 -16.55 8.72
CA LEU A 93 37.30 -15.96 9.80
C LEU A 93 37.20 -14.44 9.66
N GLU A 94 38.28 -13.76 9.27
CA GLU A 94 38.26 -12.33 9.00
C GLU A 94 37.32 -11.98 7.83
N TRP A 95 37.41 -12.73 6.72
CA TRP A 95 36.50 -12.58 5.60
C TRP A 95 35.03 -12.80 6.02
N ALA A 96 34.77 -13.85 6.81
CA ALA A 96 33.41 -14.18 7.25
C ALA A 96 32.79 -13.08 8.13
N GLU A 97 33.59 -12.44 8.99
CA GLU A 97 33.13 -11.30 9.79
C GLU A 97 32.86 -10.05 8.95
N ALA A 98 33.73 -9.76 7.98
CA ALA A 98 33.50 -8.68 7.03
C ALA A 98 32.22 -8.91 6.22
N TYR A 99 31.97 -10.15 5.81
CA TYR A 99 30.74 -10.55 5.13
C TYR A 99 29.51 -10.39 6.03
N ALA A 100 29.57 -10.79 7.30
CA ALA A 100 28.48 -10.58 8.26
C ALA A 100 28.15 -9.09 8.48
N LEU A 101 29.18 -8.22 8.48
CA LEU A 101 28.98 -6.77 8.56
C LEU A 101 28.27 -6.20 7.32
N GLN A 102 28.61 -6.70 6.13
CA GLN A 102 27.96 -6.29 4.88
C GLN A 102 26.51 -6.77 4.79
N LEU A 103 26.21 -7.97 5.30
CA LEU A 103 24.88 -8.55 5.30
C LEU A 103 23.93 -7.88 6.32
N SER A 104 24.50 -7.32 7.39
CA SER A 104 23.74 -6.74 8.49
C SER A 104 22.97 -5.49 8.06
N PRO A 105 21.62 -5.49 8.11
CA PRO A 105 20.82 -4.31 7.78
C PRO A 105 20.99 -3.17 8.80
N LEU A 106 21.58 -3.47 9.96
CA LEU A 106 21.88 -2.50 11.02
C LEU A 106 23.18 -1.72 10.81
N ARG A 107 23.86 -1.90 9.67
CA ARG A 107 25.04 -1.10 9.32
C ARG A 107 24.69 0.38 9.14
N GLU A 108 23.46 0.66 8.72
CA GLU A 108 22.92 2.01 8.55
C GLU A 108 21.79 2.27 9.57
N PRO A 109 21.49 3.54 9.88
CA PRO A 109 20.38 3.88 10.76
C PRO A 109 19.06 3.28 10.23
N LEU A 110 18.32 2.61 11.11
CA LEU A 110 16.99 2.12 10.79
C LEU A 110 16.10 3.28 10.37
N ARG A 111 15.64 3.25 9.13
CA ARG A 111 14.63 4.16 8.60
C ARG A 111 13.42 3.36 8.14
N THR A 112 12.24 3.89 8.38
CA THR A 112 11.03 3.37 7.75
C THR A 112 11.21 3.47 6.24
N PRO A 113 11.03 2.37 5.48
CA PRO A 113 11.03 2.43 4.03
C PRO A 113 10.01 3.48 3.57
N GLY A 114 10.40 4.34 2.64
CA GLY A 114 9.46 5.29 2.04
C GLY A 114 8.29 4.54 1.42
N ASP A 115 7.09 5.08 1.55
CA ASP A 115 5.92 4.45 0.92
C ASP A 115 6.12 4.43 -0.61
N PRO A 116 5.79 3.33 -1.31
CA PRO A 116 5.94 3.25 -2.76
C PRO A 116 5.05 4.29 -3.45
N PRO A 117 5.27 4.67 -4.72
CA PRO A 117 4.36 5.57 -5.42
C PRO A 117 2.97 4.94 -5.60
N ALA A 118 1.93 5.77 -5.47
CA ALA A 118 0.53 5.36 -5.71
C ALA A 118 0.23 5.33 -7.22
N GLY A 119 0.89 4.42 -7.95
CA GLY A 119 0.70 4.26 -9.39
C GLY A 119 -0.68 3.67 -9.72
N ARG A 120 -1.35 4.20 -10.74
CA ARG A 120 -2.66 3.72 -11.20
C ARG A 120 -2.67 2.23 -11.52
N GLU A 121 -1.66 1.76 -12.24
CA GLU A 121 -1.55 0.36 -12.66
C GLU A 121 -1.28 -0.58 -11.47
N ALA A 122 -0.42 -0.17 -10.54
CA ALA A 122 -0.14 -0.96 -9.34
C ALA A 122 -1.40 -1.18 -8.48
N LEU A 123 -2.22 -0.14 -8.30
CA LEU A 123 -3.45 -0.23 -7.52
C LEU A 123 -4.59 -0.91 -8.29
N ARG A 124 -4.60 -0.81 -9.63
CA ARG A 124 -5.53 -1.58 -10.49
C ARG A 124 -5.39 -3.07 -10.23
N GLU A 125 -4.17 -3.59 -10.28
CA GLU A 125 -3.91 -5.03 -10.12
C GLU A 125 -4.24 -5.49 -8.69
N LEU A 126 -3.95 -4.66 -7.68
CA LEU A 126 -4.27 -4.98 -6.28
C LEU A 126 -5.78 -4.96 -5.99
N ALA A 127 -6.50 -3.94 -6.45
CA ALA A 127 -7.92 -3.76 -6.14
C ALA A 127 -8.85 -4.48 -7.14
N LYS A 128 -8.34 -4.90 -8.31
CA LYS A 128 -9.11 -5.40 -9.45
C LYS A 128 -10.23 -4.42 -9.87
N ILE A 129 -9.93 -3.13 -9.86
CA ILE A 129 -10.85 -2.05 -10.24
C ILE A 129 -10.48 -1.45 -11.60
N ASP A 130 -11.43 -0.79 -12.24
CA ASP A 130 -11.09 0.13 -13.33
C ASP A 130 -10.43 1.39 -12.76
N ALA A 131 -9.12 1.55 -12.97
CA ALA A 131 -8.36 2.68 -12.45
C ALA A 131 -8.69 4.03 -13.11
N TYR A 132 -9.50 4.05 -14.18
CA TYR A 132 -9.85 5.26 -14.92
C TYR A 132 -11.33 5.66 -14.76
N ALA A 133 -12.11 4.92 -13.96
CA ALA A 133 -13.53 5.18 -13.75
C ALA A 133 -13.82 6.57 -13.14
N TYR A 134 -12.90 7.09 -12.31
CA TYR A 134 -13.03 8.39 -11.65
C TYR A 134 -11.68 9.13 -11.59
N ALA A 135 -11.72 10.39 -11.15
CA ALA A 135 -10.53 11.20 -10.93
C ALA A 135 -9.56 10.51 -9.96
N TRP A 136 -8.25 10.63 -10.23
CA TRP A 136 -7.25 10.00 -9.36
C TRP A 136 -7.25 10.68 -7.99
N PRO A 137 -7.32 9.92 -6.89
CA PRO A 137 -7.36 10.52 -5.57
C PRO A 137 -5.99 10.85 -4.99
N PHE A 138 -4.89 10.49 -5.66
CA PHE A 138 -3.54 10.68 -5.11
C PHE A 138 -2.71 11.72 -5.86
N ASP A 139 -1.86 12.44 -5.12
CA ASP A 139 -0.82 13.31 -5.67
C ASP A 139 0.44 12.54 -6.10
N ALA A 140 1.48 13.26 -6.55
CA ALA A 140 2.76 12.68 -6.94
C ALA A 140 3.50 11.96 -5.78
N ASP A 141 3.22 12.37 -4.54
CA ASP A 141 3.77 11.74 -3.32
C ASP A 141 2.92 10.54 -2.86
N GLY A 142 1.80 10.26 -3.53
CA GLY A 142 0.87 9.20 -3.15
C GLY A 142 -0.02 9.52 -1.95
N ARG A 143 -0.20 10.80 -1.61
CA ARG A 143 -1.11 11.28 -0.56
C ARG A 143 -2.49 11.58 -1.14
N TRP A 144 -3.52 11.44 -0.32
CA TRP A 144 -4.89 11.73 -0.72
C TRP A 144 -5.07 13.23 -1.01
N ALA A 145 -5.47 13.57 -2.23
CA ALA A 145 -5.54 14.94 -2.74
C ALA A 145 -6.97 15.46 -2.97
N LEU A 146 -8.00 14.60 -2.88
CA LEU A 146 -9.40 14.99 -3.11
C LEU A 146 -10.10 15.39 -1.79
N PRO A 147 -10.51 16.66 -1.61
CA PRO A 147 -11.08 17.14 -0.35
C PRO A 147 -12.42 16.49 0.03
N ASP A 148 -13.30 16.29 -0.95
CA ASP A 148 -14.72 15.95 -0.71
C ASP A 148 -15.03 14.45 -0.70
N ASP A 149 -14.07 13.62 -1.13
CA ASP A 149 -14.29 12.20 -1.41
C ASP A 149 -13.42 11.27 -0.54
N ARG A 150 -12.77 11.80 0.50
CA ARG A 150 -11.92 10.99 1.38
C ARG A 150 -12.78 9.90 2.04
N PRO A 151 -12.52 8.61 1.79
CA PRO A 151 -13.25 7.55 2.46
C PRO A 151 -12.97 7.70 3.96
N THR A 152 -14.04 7.78 4.75
CA THR A 152 -13.95 7.80 6.21
C THR A 152 -13.15 6.58 6.64
N ASP A 153 -12.05 6.82 7.35
CA ASP A 153 -11.19 5.76 7.87
C ASP A 153 -12.03 4.84 8.76
N PRO A 154 -12.12 3.52 8.48
CA PRO A 154 -12.87 2.59 9.32
C PRO A 154 -12.21 2.36 10.70
N ARG A 155 -11.13 3.05 11.06
CA ARG A 155 -10.45 2.95 12.38
C ARG A 155 -10.90 3.98 13.43
N THR A 156 -12.21 4.21 13.58
CA THR A 156 -12.78 4.82 14.79
C THR A 156 -13.91 3.97 15.34
#